data_AF-A0A927Z5L4-F1
#
_entry.id   AF-A0A927Z5L4-F1
#
_cell.length_a   1.000
_cell.length_b   1.000
_cell.length_c   1.000
_cell.angle_alpha   90.00
_cell.angle_beta   90.00
_cell.angle_gamma   90.00
#
_symmetry.space_group_name_H-M   'P 1'
#
loop_
_entity.id
_entity.type
_entity.pdbx_description
1 polymer ?
#
loop_
_entity_poly.entity_id
_entity_poly.type
_entity_poly.pdbx_seq_one_letter_code
_entity_poly.pdbx_strand_id
1 'polypeptide(L)'
;MGRHYKGTCKQIKISFVVVCVIFIMLTMGIMVSAAEFPRYEEDGYGWKYEDDSWYYINISGTYTKGWLYEADNNWYYFDKESGKMYTGWLDYKGSRFYLTETGAMQTGWMTTDEGTYYFIPASGAMLKGSHIIDGKVCEFGSDGKLVSGEKPPEEAVPDEPEKLITKDASGKFFVNKDGEKLVSQWLEWENGKYYLAEDGTIQIGWMKTEDGTYFFDPDSGAMVTGIAIIDNVQYGFDEAGKLDDSVIPWNLVLVNYANALPDKFSISKSRMNGNHYVDSRIVTSLTDMINAAAAEGVTLKITSAYRTYDTQWRLYQNALHRYMKKGMTYKKARIQTDLYHALPGKSEHNLGLALDFIWGGALNDSFAYSAPGIWLKSHAHEYGFILRYEKDKTDITKIAYEPWHYRYVGVETATEIYNSGVCFEEYFPNYSTK
;
A
#
# COMPACT_ATOMS: atom_id res chain seq x y z
N MET A 1 83.72 30.63 24.39
CA MET A 1 83.05 31.91 24.77
C MET A 1 81.65 31.84 24.20
N GLY A 2 80.52 31.91 24.89
CA GLY A 2 80.13 32.24 26.26
C GLY A 2 78.63 32.59 26.14
N ARG A 3 77.78 31.93 26.93
CA ARG A 3 76.31 31.99 26.89
C ARG A 3 75.76 33.42 26.98
N HIS A 4 74.56 33.66 26.42
CA HIS A 4 73.62 34.60 27.02
C HIS A 4 72.16 34.16 26.88
N TYR A 5 71.55 33.97 28.05
CA TYR A 5 70.11 33.94 28.32
C TYR A 5 69.47 35.31 28.05
N LYS A 6 68.21 35.31 27.60
CA LYS A 6 67.22 36.34 27.98
C LYS A 6 65.88 35.67 28.29
N GLY A 7 65.49 35.77 29.55
CA GLY A 7 64.10 35.63 29.98
C GLY A 7 63.41 36.98 30.08
N THR A 8 62.24 36.95 30.75
CA THR A 8 61.28 38.01 31.11
C THR A 8 60.23 38.36 30.05
N CYS A 9 58.95 38.65 30.35
CA CYS A 9 58.07 38.53 31.52
C CYS A 9 56.71 39.16 31.12
N LYS A 10 55.57 38.58 31.53
CA LYS A 10 54.31 39.21 32.01
C LYS A 10 53.18 38.17 31.96
N GLN A 11 52.81 37.53 33.09
CA GLN A 11 51.71 37.89 34.00
C GLN A 11 50.36 38.08 33.28
N ILE A 12 49.30 37.37 33.65
CA ILE A 12 48.44 37.70 34.81
C ILE A 12 47.90 36.43 35.53
N LYS A 13 47.85 36.51 36.86
CA LYS A 13 47.29 35.56 37.83
C LYS A 13 45.75 35.61 37.87
N ILE A 14 45.11 34.55 38.33
CA ILE A 14 44.26 34.52 39.54
C ILE A 14 44.08 33.06 40.01
N SER A 15 44.15 32.88 41.33
CA SER A 15 44.35 31.64 42.10
C SER A 15 43.07 30.85 42.39
N PHE A 16 43.21 29.56 42.71
CA PHE A 16 42.24 28.77 43.49
C PHE A 16 42.99 27.84 44.46
N VAL A 17 42.71 27.95 45.77
CA VAL A 17 42.84 26.87 46.77
C VAL A 17 41.82 27.13 47.89
N VAL A 18 41.03 26.12 48.25
CA VAL A 18 40.76 25.57 49.61
C VAL A 18 39.42 24.79 49.58
N VAL A 19 39.44 23.69 50.34
CA VAL A 19 38.50 22.57 50.45
C VAL A 19 37.34 22.85 51.43
N CYS A 20 36.20 22.17 51.20
CA CYS A 20 35.17 21.67 52.14
C CYS A 20 33.80 22.41 52.37
N VAL A 21 32.75 21.70 51.90
CA VAL A 21 31.36 21.46 52.37
C VAL A 21 30.24 22.53 52.30
N ILE A 22 29.11 22.06 51.72
CA ILE A 22 27.67 22.42 51.89
C ILE A 22 27.03 23.41 50.88
N PHE A 23 26.16 22.81 50.04
CA PHE A 23 24.94 23.31 49.38
C PHE A 23 25.00 24.60 48.51
N ILE A 24 24.80 24.44 47.20
CA ILE A 24 23.59 24.87 46.45
C ILE A 24 23.82 24.55 44.95
N MET A 25 22.70 24.23 44.31
CA MET A 25 22.46 23.72 42.95
C MET A 25 23.28 24.31 41.79
N LEU A 26 23.31 23.53 40.70
CA LEU A 26 23.74 23.83 39.32
C LEU A 26 25.24 23.72 39.03
N THR A 27 25.66 22.59 38.46
CA THR A 27 25.88 22.42 37.00
C THR A 27 26.68 21.15 36.71
N MET A 28 26.31 20.49 35.60
CA MET A 28 27.04 19.44 34.87
C MET A 28 27.28 18.12 35.62
N GLY A 29 26.20 17.35 35.78
CA GLY A 29 26.26 15.90 35.91
C GLY A 29 25.91 15.26 34.57
N ILE A 30 26.88 14.57 33.97
CA ILE A 30 26.66 13.60 32.90
C ILE A 30 25.74 12.52 33.47
N MET A 31 24.49 12.50 33.03
CA MET A 31 23.66 11.31 33.09
C MET A 31 23.52 10.78 31.67
N VAL A 32 23.82 9.50 31.53
CA VAL A 32 23.46 8.67 30.40
C VAL A 32 21.94 8.78 30.25
N SER A 33 21.50 9.61 29.32
CA SER A 33 20.13 9.57 28.85
C SER A 33 20.02 8.31 28.02
N ALA A 34 19.17 7.38 28.47
CA ALA A 34 18.48 6.52 27.53
C ALA A 34 17.94 7.44 26.42
N ALA A 35 18.30 7.14 25.17
CA ALA A 35 17.56 7.67 24.06
C ALA A 35 16.16 7.06 24.18
N GLU A 36 15.26 7.79 24.83
CA GLU A 36 13.84 7.60 24.61
C GLU A 36 13.64 7.71 23.11
N PHE A 37 13.16 6.62 22.51
CA PHE A 37 12.77 6.56 21.12
C PHE A 37 11.93 7.79 20.79
N PRO A 38 12.17 8.49 19.67
CA PRO A 38 11.21 9.49 19.22
C PRO A 38 9.85 8.80 19.07
N ARG A 39 8.88 9.28 19.87
CA ARG A 39 7.46 9.00 19.66
C ARG A 39 7.10 9.44 18.24
N TYR A 40 6.31 8.63 17.56
CA TYR A 40 5.66 8.96 16.29
C TYR A 40 4.82 10.24 16.45
N GLU A 41 5.39 11.39 16.14
CA GLU A 41 4.68 12.63 15.83
C GLU A 41 5.43 13.34 14.68
N GLU A 42 4.66 13.96 13.78
CA GLU A 42 5.06 14.76 12.61
C GLU A 42 5.18 14.05 11.25
N ASP A 43 4.05 13.54 10.77
CA ASP A 43 3.63 13.86 9.40
C ASP A 43 2.35 14.70 9.54
N GLY A 44 2.44 16.01 9.30
CA GLY A 44 1.36 16.98 9.53
C GLY A 44 0.19 16.90 8.52
N TYR A 45 -0.18 15.70 8.06
CA TYR A 45 -1.27 15.43 7.11
C TYR A 45 -2.03 14.15 7.52
N GLY A 46 -3.31 14.04 7.15
CA GLY A 46 -4.22 12.96 7.53
C GLY A 46 -5.42 13.42 8.36
N TRP A 47 -6.18 12.46 8.90
CA TRP A 47 -7.34 12.72 9.76
C TRP A 47 -6.94 13.43 11.04
N LYS A 48 -7.67 14.48 11.40
CA LYS A 48 -7.48 15.26 12.64
C LYS A 48 -8.83 15.55 13.28
N TYR A 49 -8.95 15.29 14.57
CA TYR A 49 -10.13 15.66 15.35
C TYR A 49 -9.82 16.88 16.22
N GLU A 50 -10.59 17.95 16.05
CA GLU A 50 -10.49 19.18 16.83
C GLU A 50 -11.81 19.96 16.79
N ASP A 51 -12.07 20.84 17.77
CA ASP A 51 -13.30 21.65 17.86
C ASP A 51 -14.60 20.87 17.61
N ASP A 52 -14.69 19.68 18.22
CA ASP A 52 -15.77 18.69 18.09
C ASP A 52 -16.11 18.32 16.64
N SER A 53 -15.10 18.24 15.78
CA SER A 53 -15.29 17.90 14.37
C SER A 53 -14.05 17.19 13.81
N TRP A 54 -14.28 16.32 12.82
CA TRP A 54 -13.20 15.72 12.04
C TRP A 54 -12.79 16.62 10.89
N TYR A 55 -11.50 16.63 10.58
CA TYR A 55 -10.88 17.32 9.46
C TYR A 55 -9.90 16.37 8.78
N TYR A 56 -9.51 16.70 7.56
CA TYR A 56 -8.42 16.00 6.89
C TYR A 56 -7.38 17.00 6.40
N ILE A 57 -6.17 16.93 6.94
CA ILE A 57 -5.07 17.78 6.51
C ILE A 57 -4.41 17.12 5.31
N ASN A 58 -4.37 17.80 4.17
CA ASN A 58 -3.69 17.26 2.99
C ASN A 58 -2.16 17.39 3.12
N ILE A 59 -1.42 16.76 2.20
CA ILE A 59 0.05 16.75 2.19
C ILE A 59 0.73 18.13 2.10
N SER A 60 -0.01 19.21 1.83
CA SER A 60 0.49 20.58 1.88
C SER A 60 0.33 21.23 3.26
N GLY A 61 -0.16 20.49 4.25
CA GLY A 61 -0.40 20.97 5.62
C GLY A 61 -1.67 21.82 5.75
N THR A 62 -2.58 21.80 4.78
CA THR A 62 -3.83 22.58 4.79
C THR A 62 -5.06 21.69 4.92
N TYR A 63 -6.15 22.21 5.49
CA TYR A 63 -7.41 21.47 5.58
C TYR A 63 -8.00 21.18 4.19
N THR A 64 -8.42 19.95 4.01
CA THR A 64 -9.14 19.48 2.82
C THR A 64 -10.55 20.02 2.84
N LYS A 65 -11.02 20.39 1.65
CA LYS A 65 -12.33 21.00 1.42
C LYS A 65 -12.99 20.31 0.24
N GLY A 66 -14.26 19.99 0.36
CA GLY A 66 -15.01 19.22 -0.63
C GLY A 66 -14.76 17.72 -0.54
N TRP A 67 -14.96 17.03 -1.66
CA TRP A 67 -14.86 15.57 -1.73
C TRP A 67 -13.41 15.08 -1.61
N LEU A 68 -13.21 14.07 -0.78
CA LEU A 68 -11.97 13.35 -0.56
C LEU A 68 -12.23 11.85 -0.69
N TYR A 69 -11.30 11.11 -1.28
CA TYR A 69 -11.34 9.65 -1.33
C TYR A 69 -10.13 9.08 -0.59
N GLU A 70 -10.37 8.22 0.39
CA GLU A 70 -9.35 7.73 1.31
C GLU A 70 -8.92 6.29 1.06
N ALA A 71 -7.88 5.87 1.78
CA ALA A 71 -7.26 4.55 1.67
C ALA A 71 -8.19 3.40 2.11
N ASP A 72 -9.25 3.70 2.85
CA ASP A 72 -10.32 2.77 3.25
C ASP A 72 -11.35 2.52 2.14
N ASN A 73 -11.12 3.08 0.94
CA ASN A 73 -11.98 3.03 -0.22
C ASN A 73 -13.32 3.79 -0.08
N ASN A 74 -13.42 4.73 0.87
CA ASN A 74 -14.61 5.55 1.05
C ASN A 74 -14.44 6.98 0.54
N TRP A 75 -15.56 7.58 0.13
CA TRP A 75 -15.66 9.01 -0.14
C TRP A 75 -16.11 9.74 1.11
N TYR A 76 -15.49 10.88 1.37
CA TYR A 76 -15.81 11.80 2.44
C TYR A 76 -16.07 13.18 1.85
N TYR A 77 -16.88 13.98 2.52
CA TYR A 77 -17.07 15.38 2.14
C TYR A 77 -16.67 16.30 3.29
N PHE A 78 -15.85 17.30 2.99
CA PHE A 78 -15.47 18.34 3.95
C PHE A 78 -16.13 19.66 3.55
N ASP A 79 -16.69 20.36 4.52
CA ASP A 79 -17.33 21.65 4.34
C ASP A 79 -16.35 22.64 3.67
N LYS A 80 -16.86 23.40 2.70
CA LYS A 80 -15.99 24.24 1.85
C LYS A 80 -15.48 25.48 2.57
N GLU A 81 -16.17 25.94 3.60
CA GLU A 81 -15.78 27.14 4.34
C GLU A 81 -14.87 26.74 5.51
N SER A 82 -15.35 25.84 6.36
CA SER A 82 -14.70 25.45 7.61
C SER A 82 -13.70 24.31 7.46
N GLY A 83 -13.86 23.41 6.48
CA GLY A 83 -13.05 22.18 6.37
C GLY A 83 -13.52 21.05 7.29
N LYS A 84 -14.64 21.21 8.01
CA LYS A 84 -15.23 20.16 8.86
C LYS A 84 -15.79 19.03 8.03
N MET A 85 -15.55 17.79 8.44
CA MET A 85 -16.14 16.59 7.84
C MET A 85 -17.66 16.65 7.98
N TYR A 86 -18.35 16.38 6.88
CA TYR A 86 -19.79 16.42 6.75
C TYR A 86 -20.38 15.03 7.00
N THR A 87 -21.47 14.97 7.75
CA THR A 87 -22.31 13.78 7.95
C THR A 87 -23.76 14.11 7.61
N GLY A 88 -24.56 13.10 7.30
CA GLY A 88 -25.95 13.23 6.90
C GLY A 88 -26.16 13.62 5.43
N TRP A 89 -27.32 14.21 5.15
CA TRP A 89 -27.76 14.57 3.80
C TRP A 89 -26.95 15.73 3.21
N LEU A 90 -26.38 15.53 2.02
CA LEU A 90 -25.63 16.55 1.28
C LEU A 90 -26.23 16.79 -0.10
N ASP A 91 -26.64 18.02 -0.37
CA ASP A 91 -26.98 18.48 -1.73
C ASP A 91 -25.74 19.06 -2.41
N TYR A 92 -25.31 18.43 -3.51
CA TYR A 92 -24.12 18.84 -4.24
C TYR A 92 -24.35 18.78 -5.75
N LYS A 93 -24.24 19.94 -6.41
CA LYS A 93 -24.36 20.12 -7.87
C LYS A 93 -25.63 19.49 -8.48
N GLY A 94 -26.76 19.61 -7.79
CA GLY A 94 -28.07 19.12 -8.28
C GLY A 94 -28.35 17.64 -7.99
N SER A 95 -27.41 16.94 -7.36
CA SER A 95 -27.59 15.59 -6.83
C SER A 95 -27.58 15.61 -5.31
N ARG A 96 -28.24 14.63 -4.70
CA ARG A 96 -28.27 14.45 -3.26
C ARG A 96 -27.47 13.19 -2.89
N PHE A 97 -26.72 13.27 -1.81
CA PHE A 97 -25.84 12.24 -1.27
C PHE A 97 -26.17 12.04 0.21
N TYR A 98 -25.74 10.92 0.76
CA TYR A 98 -25.77 10.70 2.20
C TYR A 98 -24.38 10.32 2.69
N LEU A 99 -23.89 11.02 3.70
CA LEU A 99 -22.67 10.70 4.40
C LEU A 99 -23.09 10.03 5.71
N THR A 100 -22.60 8.83 5.98
CA THR A 100 -22.93 8.10 7.20
C THR A 100 -22.39 8.83 8.44
N GLU A 101 -22.67 8.30 9.63
CA GLU A 101 -22.14 8.85 10.88
C GLU A 101 -20.60 8.84 10.94
N THR A 102 -19.96 7.93 10.19
CA THR A 102 -18.50 7.89 10.05
C THR A 102 -17.97 8.89 9.01
N GLY A 103 -18.85 9.58 8.27
CA GLY A 103 -18.51 10.48 7.17
C GLY A 103 -18.36 9.78 5.82
N ALA A 104 -18.39 8.45 5.78
CA ALA A 104 -18.30 7.69 4.53
C ALA A 104 -19.56 7.88 3.68
N MET A 105 -19.41 8.05 2.37
CA MET A 105 -20.52 8.25 1.45
C MET A 105 -21.29 6.95 1.22
N GLN A 106 -22.60 6.98 1.47
CA GLN A 106 -23.49 5.87 1.21
C GLN A 106 -23.54 5.53 -0.28
N THR A 107 -23.53 4.23 -0.57
CA THR A 107 -23.84 3.67 -1.88
C THR A 107 -24.85 2.53 -1.72
N GLY A 108 -25.57 2.19 -2.78
CA GLY A 108 -26.58 1.14 -2.76
C GLY A 108 -27.84 1.52 -1.97
N TRP A 109 -28.54 0.49 -1.47
CA TRP A 109 -29.78 0.64 -0.72
C TRP A 109 -29.53 1.21 0.69
N MET A 110 -30.40 2.12 1.13
CA MET A 110 -30.42 2.64 2.49
C MET A 110 -31.86 2.75 2.99
N THR A 111 -32.17 2.15 4.12
CA THR A 111 -33.49 2.25 4.76
C THR A 111 -33.36 3.03 6.06
N THR A 112 -34.26 3.99 6.26
CA THR A 112 -34.39 4.80 7.46
C THR A 112 -35.85 4.78 7.92
N ASP A 113 -36.14 5.30 9.10
CA ASP A 113 -37.51 5.50 9.58
C ASP A 113 -38.34 6.39 8.63
N GLU A 114 -37.67 7.23 7.83
CA GLU A 114 -38.34 8.13 6.88
C GLU A 114 -38.61 7.49 5.52
N GLY A 115 -38.00 6.33 5.22
CA GLY A 115 -38.16 5.62 3.95
C GLY A 115 -36.89 4.93 3.46
N THR A 116 -37.02 4.26 2.32
CA THR A 116 -35.93 3.56 1.62
C THR A 116 -35.45 4.37 0.42
N TYR A 117 -34.14 4.43 0.23
CA TYR A 117 -33.46 5.18 -0.82
C TYR A 117 -32.48 4.27 -1.55
N TYR A 118 -32.05 4.68 -2.75
CA TYR A 118 -30.96 4.04 -3.47
C TYR A 118 -29.95 5.06 -3.97
N PHE A 119 -28.67 4.83 -3.66
CA PHE A 119 -27.55 5.65 -4.10
C PHE A 119 -26.74 4.89 -5.15
N ILE A 120 -26.50 5.50 -6.31
CA ILE A 120 -25.80 4.84 -7.42
C ILE A 120 -24.40 4.39 -6.97
N PRO A 121 -24.05 3.09 -6.99
CA PRO A 121 -22.77 2.61 -6.47
C PRO A 121 -21.54 3.29 -7.08
N ALA A 122 -21.60 3.61 -8.36
CA ALA A 122 -20.50 4.26 -9.06
C ALA A 122 -20.30 5.75 -8.72
N SER A 123 -21.26 6.41 -8.07
CA SER A 123 -21.23 7.87 -7.88
C SER A 123 -21.75 8.38 -6.54
N GLY A 124 -22.48 7.59 -5.77
CA GLY A 124 -23.15 8.00 -4.54
C GLY A 124 -24.37 8.89 -4.72
N ALA A 125 -24.77 9.24 -5.95
CA ALA A 125 -25.93 10.10 -6.16
C ALA A 125 -27.24 9.32 -5.90
N MET A 126 -28.14 9.92 -5.14
CA MET A 126 -29.47 9.38 -4.83
C MET A 126 -30.35 9.37 -6.08
N LEU A 127 -31.00 8.24 -6.35
CA LEU A 127 -31.92 8.09 -7.46
C LEU A 127 -33.27 8.78 -7.22
N LYS A 128 -33.87 9.22 -8.32
CA LYS A 128 -35.23 9.74 -8.44
C LYS A 128 -35.84 9.22 -9.75
N GLY A 129 -37.14 9.01 -9.78
CA GLY A 129 -37.87 8.45 -10.93
C GLY A 129 -37.69 6.94 -11.09
N SER A 130 -38.04 6.44 -12.27
CA SER A 130 -38.03 5.02 -12.64
C SER A 130 -36.64 4.53 -13.03
N HIS A 131 -36.16 3.44 -12.41
CA HIS A 131 -34.89 2.80 -12.75
C HIS A 131 -34.99 1.27 -12.67
N ILE A 132 -34.14 0.57 -13.41
CA ILE A 132 -33.97 -0.88 -13.28
C ILE A 132 -32.79 -1.14 -12.34
N ILE A 133 -33.05 -1.81 -11.22
CA ILE A 133 -32.05 -2.23 -10.22
C ILE A 133 -32.17 -3.74 -10.06
N ASP A 134 -31.08 -4.47 -10.30
CA ASP A 134 -31.01 -5.93 -10.20
C ASP A 134 -32.15 -6.64 -10.97
N GLY A 135 -32.44 -6.15 -12.18
CA GLY A 135 -33.46 -6.70 -13.07
C GLY A 135 -34.91 -6.35 -12.70
N LYS A 136 -35.15 -5.59 -11.63
CA LYS A 136 -36.47 -5.12 -11.22
C LYS A 136 -36.64 -3.62 -11.46
N VAL A 137 -37.84 -3.20 -11.86
CA VAL A 137 -38.19 -1.77 -11.96
C VAL A 137 -38.49 -1.24 -10.56
N CYS A 138 -37.77 -0.20 -10.16
CA CYS A 138 -37.96 0.53 -8.91
C CYS A 138 -38.31 1.99 -9.22
N GLU A 139 -39.37 2.49 -8.59
CA GLU A 139 -39.83 3.87 -8.70
C GLU A 139 -39.47 4.66 -7.46
N PHE A 140 -38.72 5.75 -7.63
CA PHE A 140 -38.35 6.66 -6.54
C PHE A 140 -39.07 8.00 -6.71
N GLY A 141 -39.63 8.51 -5.62
CA GLY A 141 -40.30 9.81 -5.57
C GLY A 141 -39.37 10.98 -5.86
N SER A 142 -39.93 12.19 -5.97
CA SER A 142 -39.14 13.41 -6.14
C SER A 142 -38.22 13.72 -4.95
N ASP A 143 -38.55 13.16 -3.78
CA ASP A 143 -37.75 13.19 -2.55
C ASP A 143 -36.74 12.03 -2.45
N GLY A 144 -36.74 11.11 -3.42
CA GLY A 144 -35.84 9.96 -3.49
C GLY A 144 -36.32 8.71 -2.76
N LYS A 145 -37.50 8.75 -2.12
CA LYS A 145 -38.04 7.59 -1.39
C LYS A 145 -38.58 6.56 -2.37
N LEU A 146 -38.35 5.29 -2.09
CA LEU A 146 -38.91 4.18 -2.85
C LEU A 146 -40.44 4.19 -2.73
N VAL A 147 -41.12 4.29 -3.86
CA VAL A 147 -42.59 4.30 -4.00
C VAL A 147 -43.10 2.93 -4.43
N SER A 148 -42.37 2.25 -5.33
CA SER A 148 -42.74 0.93 -5.86
C SER A 148 -41.50 0.15 -6.29
N GLY A 149 -41.57 -1.18 -6.23
CA GLY A 149 -40.41 -2.06 -6.27
C GLY A 149 -39.95 -2.41 -4.86
N GLU A 150 -39.01 -3.35 -4.75
CA GLU A 150 -38.53 -3.84 -3.47
C GLU A 150 -37.01 -3.89 -3.52
N LYS A 151 -36.34 -3.53 -2.41
CA LYS A 151 -34.99 -4.01 -2.15
C LYS A 151 -35.05 -5.54 -2.32
N PRO A 152 -34.23 -6.17 -3.17
CA PRO A 152 -34.15 -7.63 -3.19
C PRO A 152 -34.02 -8.12 -1.74
N PRO A 153 -34.73 -9.19 -1.32
CA PRO A 153 -34.43 -9.79 -0.03
C PRO A 153 -32.92 -10.00 -0.02
N GLU A 154 -32.27 -9.51 1.04
CA GLU A 154 -30.88 -9.81 1.33
C GLU A 154 -30.75 -11.32 1.11
N GLU A 155 -30.01 -11.73 0.08
CA GLU A 155 -30.01 -13.13 -0.34
C GLU A 155 -29.77 -13.97 0.90
N ALA A 156 -30.63 -14.97 1.13
CA ALA A 156 -30.46 -15.90 2.22
C ALA A 156 -29.19 -16.71 1.95
N VAL A 157 -28.06 -16.15 2.37
CA VAL A 157 -26.81 -16.86 2.48
C VAL A 157 -27.02 -17.87 3.62
N PRO A 158 -26.84 -19.17 3.37
CA PRO A 158 -27.09 -20.19 4.38
C PRO A 158 -26.20 -19.96 5.61
N ASP A 159 -26.84 -19.82 6.78
CA ASP A 159 -26.23 -19.79 8.13
C ASP A 159 -24.91 -18.99 8.26
N GLU A 160 -24.88 -17.75 7.76
CA GLU A 160 -23.74 -16.85 7.98
C GLU A 160 -23.78 -16.14 9.35
N PRO A 161 -22.61 -15.87 9.95
CA PRO A 161 -22.48 -15.15 11.22
C PRO A 161 -22.89 -13.68 11.07
N GLU A 162 -23.75 -13.16 11.97
CA GLU A 162 -24.32 -11.82 11.83
C GLU A 162 -23.32 -10.68 12.07
N LYS A 163 -22.25 -10.89 12.86
CA LYS A 163 -21.32 -9.82 13.22
C LYS A 163 -20.00 -10.31 13.80
N LEU A 164 -18.88 -9.72 13.35
CA LEU A 164 -17.62 -9.70 14.10
C LEU A 164 -17.75 -8.75 15.29
N ILE A 165 -17.65 -9.25 16.53
CA ILE A 165 -17.65 -8.43 17.73
C ILE A 165 -16.20 -8.24 18.22
N THR A 166 -15.76 -6.98 18.30
CA THR A 166 -14.42 -6.63 18.81
C THR A 166 -14.36 -6.43 20.33
N LYS A 167 -13.42 -7.19 20.93
CA LYS A 167 -12.60 -6.94 22.14
C LYS A 167 -13.29 -7.02 23.51
N ASP A 168 -13.27 -8.22 24.08
CA ASP A 168 -12.90 -8.36 25.48
C ASP A 168 -11.37 -8.63 25.59
N ALA A 169 -10.84 -8.78 26.80
CA ALA A 169 -9.40 -8.99 27.02
C ALA A 169 -8.84 -10.29 26.40
N SER A 170 -9.69 -11.15 25.83
CA SER A 170 -9.37 -12.49 25.31
C SER A 170 -9.13 -12.56 23.80
N GLY A 171 -9.65 -11.63 22.98
CA GLY A 171 -9.44 -11.65 21.52
C GLY A 171 -10.66 -11.18 20.70
N LYS A 172 -10.60 -11.37 19.38
CA LYS A 172 -11.75 -11.16 18.45
C LYS A 172 -12.53 -12.47 18.32
N PHE A 173 -13.86 -12.42 18.19
CA PHE A 173 -14.73 -13.59 18.05
C PHE A 173 -16.00 -13.30 17.24
N PHE A 174 -16.66 -14.37 16.77
CA PHE A 174 -17.94 -14.31 16.06
C PHE A 174 -19.08 -14.82 16.95
N VAL A 175 -20.28 -14.27 16.73
CA VAL A 175 -21.53 -14.74 17.37
C VAL A 175 -22.58 -15.08 16.33
N ASN A 176 -23.50 -15.99 16.70
CA ASN A 176 -24.71 -16.26 15.93
C ASN A 176 -25.79 -15.18 16.18
N LYS A 177 -26.93 -15.29 15.50
CA LYS A 177 -28.11 -14.43 15.63
C LYS A 177 -28.71 -14.34 17.04
N ASP A 178 -28.46 -15.36 17.86
CA ASP A 178 -28.93 -15.44 19.24
C ASP A 178 -27.90 -14.81 20.21
N GLY A 179 -26.79 -14.28 19.69
CA GLY A 179 -25.70 -13.68 20.46
C GLY A 179 -24.73 -14.68 21.07
N GLU A 180 -24.81 -15.96 20.69
CA GLU A 180 -23.97 -17.02 21.23
C GLU A 180 -22.64 -17.11 20.46
N LYS A 181 -21.54 -17.32 21.19
CA LYS A 181 -20.19 -17.41 20.61
C LYS A 181 -20.06 -18.65 19.73
N LEU A 182 -19.56 -18.47 18.51
CA LEU A 182 -19.17 -19.57 17.63
C LEU A 182 -17.79 -20.08 18.05
N VAL A 183 -17.60 -21.40 18.08
CA VAL A 183 -16.38 -22.05 18.60
C VAL A 183 -16.02 -23.28 17.74
N SER A 184 -14.74 -23.65 17.73
CA SER A 184 -14.24 -24.92 17.15
C SER A 184 -14.68 -25.21 15.71
N GLN A 185 -14.69 -24.20 14.83
CA GLN A 185 -15.17 -24.38 13.46
C GLN A 185 -14.47 -23.45 12.47
N TRP A 186 -14.45 -23.88 11.21
CA TRP A 186 -14.17 -23.00 10.08
C TRP A 186 -15.36 -22.07 9.84
N LEU A 187 -15.07 -20.83 9.46
CA LEU A 187 -16.07 -19.81 9.21
C LEU A 187 -15.68 -19.02 7.97
N GLU A 188 -16.57 -18.92 7.00
CA GLU A 188 -16.42 -17.99 5.87
C GLU A 188 -17.30 -16.77 6.16
N TRP A 189 -16.73 -15.59 6.02
CA TRP A 189 -17.42 -14.33 6.30
C TRP A 189 -16.85 -13.19 5.45
N GLU A 190 -17.73 -12.43 4.81
CA GLU A 190 -17.41 -11.45 3.76
C GLU A 190 -16.53 -12.05 2.65
N ASN A 191 -15.23 -11.75 2.66
CA ASN A 191 -14.24 -12.24 1.68
C ASN A 191 -13.10 -13.01 2.35
N GLY A 192 -13.29 -13.45 3.60
CA GLY A 192 -12.27 -14.11 4.39
C GLY A 192 -12.73 -15.46 4.94
N LYS A 193 -11.77 -16.36 5.14
CA LYS A 193 -11.98 -17.62 5.85
C LYS A 193 -11.25 -17.57 7.19
N TYR A 194 -11.90 -17.98 8.26
CA TYR A 194 -11.41 -17.89 9.63
C TYR A 194 -11.49 -19.27 10.28
N TYR A 195 -10.66 -19.49 11.28
CA TYR A 195 -10.82 -20.63 12.18
C TYR A 195 -11.11 -20.12 13.60
N LEU A 196 -12.16 -20.64 14.21
CA LEU A 196 -12.55 -20.30 15.57
C LEU A 196 -12.00 -21.37 16.51
N ALA A 197 -11.18 -20.96 17.48
CA ALA A 197 -10.63 -21.84 18.50
C ALA A 197 -11.73 -22.36 19.45
N GLU A 198 -11.38 -23.28 20.35
CA GLU A 198 -12.31 -23.85 21.35
C GLU A 198 -12.88 -22.79 22.29
N ASP A 199 -12.10 -21.77 22.61
CA ASP A 199 -12.56 -20.63 23.40
C ASP A 199 -13.34 -19.62 22.56
N GLY A 200 -13.48 -19.84 21.25
CA GLY A 200 -14.17 -19.01 20.27
C GLY A 200 -13.39 -17.80 19.76
N THR A 201 -12.12 -17.65 20.15
CA THR A 201 -11.26 -16.63 19.56
C THR A 201 -10.91 -16.99 18.11
N ILE A 202 -10.72 -15.97 17.26
CA ILE A 202 -10.21 -16.21 15.91
C ILE A 202 -8.75 -16.63 15.97
N GLN A 203 -8.38 -17.66 15.21
CA GLN A 203 -7.01 -18.07 15.03
C GLN A 203 -6.22 -16.98 14.30
N ILE A 204 -5.01 -16.72 14.76
CA ILE A 204 -4.03 -15.85 14.10
C ILE A 204 -2.68 -16.58 14.00
N GLY A 205 -1.87 -16.19 13.03
CA GLY A 205 -0.56 -16.76 12.78
C GLY A 205 -0.61 -18.20 12.27
N TRP A 206 0.46 -18.95 12.52
CA TRP A 206 0.61 -20.33 12.07
C TRP A 206 -0.33 -21.29 12.80
N MET A 207 -1.03 -22.13 12.04
CA MET A 207 -1.84 -23.23 12.54
C MET A 207 -1.46 -24.52 11.82
N LYS A 208 -1.16 -25.57 12.58
CA LYS A 208 -0.90 -26.90 12.01
C LYS A 208 -2.03 -27.85 12.39
N THR A 209 -2.56 -28.53 11.40
CA THR A 209 -3.62 -29.55 11.53
C THR A 209 -3.13 -30.88 10.96
N GLU A 210 -3.96 -31.93 11.04
CA GLU A 210 -3.69 -33.20 10.35
C GLU A 210 -3.71 -33.03 8.81
N ASP A 211 -4.53 -32.12 8.30
CA ASP A 211 -4.73 -31.90 6.86
C ASP A 211 -3.68 -30.97 6.23
N GLY A 212 -2.94 -30.21 7.04
CA GLY A 212 -1.91 -29.28 6.55
C GLY A 212 -1.54 -28.16 7.52
N THR A 213 -0.64 -27.29 7.07
CA THR A 213 -0.24 -26.05 7.76
C THR A 213 -0.91 -24.87 7.09
N TYR A 214 -1.43 -23.92 7.87
CA TYR A 214 -2.13 -22.73 7.42
C TYR A 214 -1.53 -21.50 8.11
N PHE A 215 -1.72 -20.33 7.53
CA PHE A 215 -1.40 -19.07 8.17
C PHE A 215 -2.60 -18.14 8.17
N PHE A 216 -2.88 -17.52 9.32
CA PHE A 216 -3.93 -16.54 9.50
C PHE A 216 -3.30 -15.17 9.75
N ASP A 217 -3.75 -14.16 9.03
CA ASP A 217 -3.25 -12.80 9.14
C ASP A 217 -3.38 -12.27 10.59
N PRO A 218 -2.30 -11.81 11.24
CA PRO A 218 -2.36 -11.40 12.64
C PRO A 218 -3.29 -10.23 12.95
N ASP A 219 -3.55 -9.36 11.96
CA ASP A 219 -4.34 -8.16 12.15
C ASP A 219 -5.84 -8.43 11.95
N SER A 220 -6.20 -9.16 10.91
CA SER A 220 -7.58 -9.48 10.53
C SER A 220 -8.07 -10.82 11.05
N GLY A 221 -7.18 -11.81 11.19
CA GLY A 221 -7.47 -13.22 11.44
C GLY A 221 -7.97 -13.99 10.21
N ALA A 222 -7.98 -13.36 9.03
CA ALA A 222 -8.32 -14.04 7.79
C ALA A 222 -7.21 -15.02 7.39
N MET A 223 -7.59 -16.22 6.98
CA MET A 223 -6.70 -17.22 6.43
C MET A 223 -6.08 -16.72 5.14
N VAL A 224 -4.78 -16.87 5.03
CA VAL A 224 -4.01 -16.52 3.86
C VAL A 224 -4.12 -17.61 2.81
N THR A 225 -4.40 -17.20 1.57
CA THR A 225 -4.33 -18.03 0.35
C THR A 225 -3.39 -17.38 -0.65
N GLY A 226 -2.83 -18.15 -1.59
CA GLY A 226 -1.87 -17.64 -2.56
C GLY A 226 -0.52 -17.32 -1.91
N ILE A 227 0.16 -16.28 -2.37
CA ILE A 227 1.50 -15.94 -1.84
C ILE A 227 1.35 -15.02 -0.64
N ALA A 228 2.09 -15.30 0.43
CA ALA A 228 2.33 -14.29 1.47
C ALA A 228 3.79 -14.21 1.87
N ILE A 229 4.19 -13.04 2.35
CA ILE A 229 5.48 -12.83 2.99
C ILE A 229 5.25 -12.77 4.49
N ILE A 230 5.74 -13.79 5.20
CA ILE A 230 5.60 -13.95 6.65
C ILE A 230 7.01 -13.93 7.23
N ASP A 231 7.28 -13.01 8.16
CA ASP A 231 8.61 -12.82 8.77
C ASP A 231 9.74 -12.64 7.74
N ASN A 232 9.46 -11.96 6.62
CA ASN A 232 10.34 -11.76 5.46
C ASN A 232 10.68 -13.03 4.66
N VAL A 233 9.97 -14.13 4.90
CA VAL A 233 10.05 -15.36 4.10
C VAL A 233 8.78 -15.46 3.25
N GLN A 234 8.94 -15.76 1.96
CA GLN A 234 7.81 -15.96 1.06
C GLN A 234 7.32 -17.40 1.17
N TYR A 235 6.02 -17.55 1.36
CA TYR A 235 5.31 -18.82 1.42
C TYR A 235 4.23 -18.85 0.34
N GLY A 236 4.02 -20.02 -0.26
CA GLY A 236 2.87 -20.29 -1.12
C GLY A 236 1.79 -21.02 -0.32
N PHE A 237 0.54 -20.64 -0.53
CA PHE A 237 -0.64 -21.30 0.00
C PHE A 237 -1.58 -21.60 -1.18
N ASP A 238 -2.17 -22.78 -1.21
CA ASP A 238 -3.12 -23.15 -2.25
C ASP A 238 -4.46 -22.40 -2.10
N GLU A 239 -5.42 -22.68 -2.99
CA GLU A 239 -6.76 -22.08 -2.95
C GLU A 239 -7.54 -22.43 -1.67
N ALA A 240 -7.17 -23.53 -0.99
CA ALA A 240 -7.72 -23.92 0.30
C ALA A 240 -6.94 -23.34 1.50
N GLY A 241 -5.89 -22.53 1.26
CA GLY A 241 -5.04 -21.89 2.27
C GLY A 241 -4.00 -22.80 2.88
N LYS A 242 -3.83 -24.01 2.35
CA LYS A 242 -2.83 -24.95 2.84
C LYS A 242 -1.46 -24.56 2.29
N LEU A 243 -0.46 -24.56 3.16
CA LEU A 243 0.92 -24.27 2.84
C LEU A 243 1.41 -25.26 1.78
N ASP A 244 1.86 -24.70 0.67
CA ASP A 244 2.73 -25.36 -0.28
C ASP A 244 4.16 -25.28 0.25
N ASP A 245 4.74 -26.43 0.59
CA ASP A 245 6.09 -26.54 1.14
C ASP A 245 7.18 -26.17 0.10
N SER A 246 6.79 -25.83 -1.14
CA SER A 246 7.68 -25.24 -2.12
C SER A 246 8.10 -23.82 -1.69
N VAL A 247 9.36 -23.70 -1.24
CA VAL A 247 9.93 -22.38 -0.90
C VAL A 247 10.05 -21.57 -2.18
N ILE A 248 9.20 -20.56 -2.34
CA ILE A 248 9.28 -19.65 -3.48
C ILE A 248 10.58 -18.84 -3.35
N PRO A 249 11.46 -18.86 -4.37
CA PRO A 249 12.72 -18.12 -4.31
C PRO A 249 12.48 -16.62 -4.07
N TRP A 250 13.31 -16.00 -3.23
CA TRP A 250 13.17 -14.60 -2.80
C TRP A 250 13.12 -13.58 -3.96
N ASN A 251 13.69 -13.92 -5.11
CA ASN A 251 13.71 -13.12 -6.33
C ASN A 251 12.43 -13.27 -7.16
N LEU A 252 11.59 -14.25 -6.85
CA LEU A 252 10.34 -14.56 -7.51
C LEU A 252 9.11 -14.05 -6.75
N VAL A 253 9.25 -13.03 -5.88
CA VAL A 253 8.08 -12.39 -5.26
C VAL A 253 7.22 -11.72 -6.33
N LEU A 254 5.98 -12.17 -6.49
CA LEU A 254 4.99 -11.50 -7.33
C LEU A 254 4.31 -10.37 -6.53
N VAL A 255 4.57 -9.13 -6.93
CA VAL A 255 3.93 -7.93 -6.36
C VAL A 255 3.15 -7.25 -7.48
N ASN A 256 1.85 -7.08 -7.29
CA ASN A 256 0.95 -6.48 -8.27
C ASN A 256 -0.36 -6.01 -7.60
N TYR A 257 -1.41 -5.75 -8.40
CA TYR A 257 -2.70 -5.32 -7.87
C TYR A 257 -3.32 -6.30 -6.86
N ALA A 258 -3.16 -7.60 -7.06
CA ALA A 258 -3.73 -8.65 -6.22
C ALA A 258 -2.81 -9.06 -5.06
N ASN A 259 -1.49 -8.91 -5.24
CA ASN A 259 -0.49 -9.36 -4.28
C ASN A 259 0.29 -8.16 -3.73
N ALA A 260 -0.06 -7.74 -2.51
CA ALA A 260 0.60 -6.65 -1.82
C ALA A 260 1.69 -7.16 -0.88
N LEU A 261 2.73 -6.35 -0.71
CA LEU A 261 3.73 -6.52 0.32
C LEU A 261 3.17 -6.18 1.71
N PRO A 262 3.66 -6.82 2.79
CA PRO A 262 3.29 -6.47 4.16
C PRO A 262 3.61 -5.01 4.51
N ASP A 263 2.87 -4.41 5.43
CA ASP A 263 3.03 -2.99 5.82
C ASP A 263 4.43 -2.62 6.35
N LYS A 264 5.16 -3.60 6.88
CA LYS A 264 6.52 -3.42 7.44
C LYS A 264 7.61 -4.07 6.58
N PHE A 265 7.35 -4.30 5.30
CA PHE A 265 8.33 -4.90 4.40
C PHE A 265 9.60 -4.05 4.32
N SER A 266 10.75 -4.70 4.46
CA SER A 266 12.05 -4.04 4.38
C SER A 266 13.08 -4.92 3.69
N ILE A 267 14.10 -4.28 3.14
CA ILE A 267 15.20 -4.95 2.43
C ILE A 267 16.53 -4.50 2.98
N SER A 268 17.54 -5.36 2.82
CA SER A 268 18.93 -4.95 2.96
C SER A 268 19.29 -4.08 1.74
N LYS A 269 19.49 -2.78 1.95
CA LYS A 269 19.70 -1.82 0.86
C LYS A 269 21.18 -1.64 0.56
N SER A 270 21.54 -1.71 -0.72
CA SER A 270 22.83 -1.23 -1.23
C SER A 270 22.62 0.01 -2.09
N ARG A 271 23.53 0.99 -1.94
CA ARG A 271 23.52 2.22 -2.73
C ARG A 271 24.13 1.94 -4.11
N MET A 272 23.45 2.40 -5.15
CA MET A 272 23.94 2.45 -6.54
C MET A 272 24.41 3.88 -6.88
N ASN A 273 24.43 4.24 -8.16
CA ASN A 273 24.80 5.60 -8.56
C ASN A 273 23.83 6.66 -7.99
N GLY A 274 24.41 7.75 -7.49
CA GLY A 274 23.65 8.85 -6.87
C GLY A 274 22.96 8.44 -5.56
N ASN A 275 21.68 8.77 -5.42
CA ASN A 275 20.84 8.45 -4.25
C ASN A 275 19.90 7.25 -4.50
N HIS A 276 20.17 6.44 -5.53
CA HIS A 276 19.39 5.24 -5.80
C HIS A 276 19.86 4.06 -4.93
N TYR A 277 18.90 3.31 -4.41
CA TYR A 277 19.14 2.11 -3.61
C TYR A 277 18.46 0.92 -4.29
N VAL A 278 19.05 -0.26 -4.11
CA VAL A 278 18.51 -1.55 -4.57
C VAL A 278 18.62 -2.57 -3.44
N ASP A 279 17.94 -3.70 -3.58
CA ASP A 279 18.23 -4.86 -2.73
C ASP A 279 19.70 -5.27 -2.90
N SER A 280 20.41 -5.47 -1.80
CA SER A 280 21.84 -5.75 -1.81
C SER A 280 22.21 -7.02 -2.59
N ARG A 281 21.25 -7.95 -2.74
CA ARG A 281 21.43 -9.22 -3.46
C ARG A 281 21.52 -9.05 -4.97
N ILE A 282 21.05 -7.94 -5.56
CA ILE A 282 21.08 -7.74 -7.02
C ILE A 282 22.28 -6.92 -7.51
N VAL A 283 23.13 -6.43 -6.60
CA VAL A 283 24.20 -5.46 -6.93
C VAL A 283 25.17 -6.01 -7.96
N THR A 284 25.61 -7.26 -7.82
CA THR A 284 26.54 -7.88 -8.77
C THR A 284 25.92 -7.95 -10.17
N SER A 285 24.74 -8.56 -10.30
CA SER A 285 24.07 -8.70 -11.60
C SER A 285 23.77 -7.36 -12.25
N LEU A 286 23.33 -6.36 -11.47
CA LEU A 286 23.09 -5.01 -11.96
C LEU A 286 24.38 -4.32 -12.43
N THR A 287 25.47 -4.49 -11.68
CA THR A 287 26.77 -3.91 -12.02
C THR A 287 27.33 -4.52 -13.30
N ASP A 288 27.23 -5.84 -13.43
CA ASP A 288 27.67 -6.57 -14.62
C ASP A 288 26.87 -6.15 -15.86
N MET A 289 25.54 -6.01 -15.73
CA MET A 289 24.67 -5.51 -16.81
C MET A 289 25.07 -4.10 -17.27
N ILE A 290 25.31 -3.19 -16.32
CA ILE A 290 25.72 -1.80 -16.62
C ILE A 290 27.09 -1.78 -17.31
N ASN A 291 28.04 -2.58 -16.84
CA ASN A 291 29.39 -2.64 -17.40
C ASN A 291 29.40 -3.25 -18.81
N ALA A 292 28.59 -4.28 -19.05
CA ALA A 292 28.47 -4.91 -20.36
C ALA A 292 27.89 -3.93 -21.40
N ALA A 293 26.80 -3.24 -21.05
CA ALA A 293 26.25 -2.19 -21.91
C ALA A 293 27.30 -1.10 -22.21
N ALA A 294 28.04 -0.67 -21.19
CA ALA A 294 29.08 0.35 -21.34
C ALA A 294 30.24 -0.12 -22.25
N ALA A 295 30.61 -1.40 -22.21
CA ALA A 295 31.62 -1.98 -23.08
C ALA A 295 31.21 -1.96 -24.56
N GLU A 296 29.90 -1.96 -24.83
CA GLU A 296 29.31 -1.78 -26.17
C GLU A 296 28.99 -0.32 -26.51
N GLY A 297 29.42 0.63 -25.67
CA GLY A 297 29.18 2.06 -25.87
C GLY A 297 27.76 2.51 -25.52
N VAL A 298 26.97 1.68 -24.83
CA VAL A 298 25.61 1.98 -24.38
C VAL A 298 25.61 2.41 -22.91
N THR A 299 25.05 3.58 -22.63
CA THR A 299 24.92 4.08 -21.24
C THR A 299 23.54 3.77 -20.67
N LEU A 300 23.50 2.96 -19.60
CA LEU A 300 22.28 2.72 -18.83
C LEU A 300 22.17 3.70 -17.67
N LYS A 301 21.21 4.64 -17.75
CA LYS A 301 20.97 5.63 -16.71
C LYS A 301 19.74 5.26 -15.87
N ILE A 302 19.97 4.91 -14.61
CA ILE A 302 18.90 4.69 -13.62
C ILE A 302 18.27 6.03 -13.26
N THR A 303 16.94 6.11 -13.29
CA THR A 303 16.16 7.28 -12.80
C THR A 303 15.30 6.97 -11.59
N SER A 304 15.03 5.69 -11.33
CA SER A 304 14.21 5.22 -10.22
C SER A 304 14.66 3.80 -9.86
N ALA A 305 14.65 3.48 -8.57
CA ALA A 305 15.03 2.17 -8.04
C ALA A 305 14.17 1.92 -6.79
N TYR A 306 14.71 1.47 -5.67
CA TYR A 306 13.94 1.31 -4.44
C TYR A 306 13.15 2.57 -4.06
N ARG A 307 11.86 2.38 -3.73
CA ARG A 307 10.94 3.40 -3.25
C ARG A 307 10.36 2.98 -1.90
N THR A 308 10.28 3.90 -0.94
CA THR A 308 9.47 3.70 0.27
C THR A 308 7.97 3.72 -0.07
N TYR A 309 7.12 3.26 0.85
CA TYR A 309 5.67 3.31 0.67
C TYR A 309 5.18 4.76 0.53
N ASP A 310 5.69 5.69 1.34
CA ASP A 310 5.34 7.12 1.25
C ASP A 310 5.77 7.72 -0.08
N THR A 311 6.94 7.34 -0.58
CA THR A 311 7.41 7.77 -1.90
C THR A 311 6.48 7.25 -3.00
N GLN A 312 6.07 5.99 -2.91
CA GLN A 312 5.12 5.39 -3.84
C GLN A 312 3.77 6.10 -3.80
N TRP A 313 3.25 6.37 -2.60
CA TRP A 313 1.99 7.07 -2.39
C TRP A 313 2.01 8.47 -2.99
N ARG A 314 3.07 9.24 -2.71
CA ARG A 314 3.24 10.59 -3.28
C ARG A 314 3.27 10.56 -4.81
N LEU A 315 3.97 9.60 -5.42
CA LEU A 315 4.01 9.48 -6.89
C LEU A 315 2.63 9.15 -7.47
N TYR A 316 1.93 8.20 -6.85
CA TYR A 316 0.57 7.82 -7.20
C TYR A 316 -0.38 9.03 -7.14
N GLN A 317 -0.39 9.74 -6.02
CA GLN A 317 -1.23 10.92 -5.82
C GLN A 317 -0.89 12.05 -6.78
N ASN A 318 0.40 12.29 -7.05
CA ASN A 318 0.81 13.29 -8.03
C ASN A 318 0.29 12.95 -9.43
N ALA A 319 0.30 11.68 -9.84
CA ALA A 319 -0.24 11.27 -11.12
C ALA A 319 -1.76 11.47 -11.20
N LEU A 320 -2.50 11.03 -10.17
CA LEU A 320 -3.94 11.21 -10.05
C LEU A 320 -4.33 12.69 -10.18
N HIS A 321 -3.68 13.57 -9.40
CA HIS A 321 -3.91 15.01 -9.46
C HIS A 321 -3.57 15.61 -10.83
N ARG A 322 -2.50 15.16 -11.49
CA ARG A 322 -2.17 15.62 -12.86
C ARG A 322 -3.27 15.27 -13.85
N TYR A 323 -3.85 14.07 -13.77
CA TYR A 323 -4.96 13.67 -14.64
C TYR A 323 -6.24 14.46 -14.36
N MET A 324 -6.58 14.67 -13.08
CA MET A 324 -7.72 15.51 -12.70
C MET A 324 -7.55 16.97 -13.16
N LYS A 325 -6.34 17.53 -13.07
CA LYS A 325 -6.04 18.88 -13.58
C LYS A 325 -6.22 19.01 -15.09
N LYS A 326 -6.13 17.91 -15.84
CA LYS A 326 -6.45 17.84 -17.27
C LYS A 326 -7.97 17.73 -17.56
N GLY A 327 -8.81 17.85 -16.53
CA GLY A 327 -10.27 17.81 -16.66
C GLY A 327 -10.87 16.41 -16.58
N MET A 328 -10.08 15.38 -16.24
CA MET A 328 -10.62 14.05 -16.02
C MET A 328 -11.46 14.00 -14.75
N THR A 329 -12.58 13.26 -14.79
CA THR A 329 -13.29 12.89 -13.56
C THR A 329 -12.39 12.02 -12.69
N TYR A 330 -12.64 12.00 -11.37
CA TYR A 330 -11.85 11.16 -10.47
C TYR A 330 -11.79 9.70 -10.94
N LYS A 331 -12.94 9.10 -11.32
CA LYS A 331 -12.99 7.71 -11.82
C LYS A 331 -12.07 7.50 -13.04
N LYS A 332 -12.08 8.42 -14.01
CA LYS A 332 -11.19 8.32 -15.19
C LYS A 332 -9.73 8.54 -14.82
N ALA A 333 -9.45 9.52 -13.96
CA ALA A 333 -8.10 9.80 -13.48
C ALA A 333 -7.54 8.61 -12.68
N ARG A 334 -8.37 7.95 -11.87
CA ARG A 334 -8.04 6.76 -11.09
C ARG A 334 -7.69 5.58 -11.98
N ILE A 335 -8.56 5.23 -12.94
CA ILE A 335 -8.30 4.17 -13.94
C ILE A 335 -6.99 4.45 -14.67
N GLN A 336 -6.76 5.69 -15.09
CA GLN A 336 -5.53 6.07 -15.78
C GLN A 336 -4.30 6.02 -14.86
N THR A 337 -4.42 6.36 -13.58
CA THR A 337 -3.32 6.25 -12.61
C THR A 337 -2.99 4.79 -12.32
N ASP A 338 -3.98 3.95 -12.03
CA ASP A 338 -3.78 2.53 -11.71
C ASP A 338 -3.09 1.78 -12.85
N LEU A 339 -3.31 2.20 -14.10
CA LEU A 339 -2.68 1.64 -15.28
C LEU A 339 -1.17 1.92 -15.38
N TYR A 340 -0.64 2.96 -14.73
CA TYR A 340 0.78 3.35 -14.83
C TYR A 340 1.49 3.45 -13.47
N HIS A 341 0.74 3.44 -12.37
CA HIS A 341 1.28 3.67 -11.05
C HIS A 341 0.61 2.71 -10.08
N ALA A 342 1.37 1.73 -9.62
CA ALA A 342 0.92 0.86 -8.54
C ALA A 342 0.76 1.63 -7.22
N LEU A 343 -0.17 1.17 -6.37
CA LEU A 343 -0.32 1.63 -5.00
C LEU A 343 0.92 1.25 -4.14
N PRO A 344 1.13 1.90 -2.98
CA PRO A 344 2.09 1.44 -1.98
C PRO A 344 1.90 -0.04 -1.63
N GLY A 345 3.01 -0.76 -1.45
CA GLY A 345 3.00 -2.20 -1.22
C GLY A 345 2.70 -3.04 -2.47
N LYS A 346 2.16 -2.44 -3.54
CA LYS A 346 1.84 -3.11 -4.81
C LYS A 346 2.81 -2.78 -5.94
N SER A 347 3.86 -2.01 -5.64
CA SER A 347 4.92 -1.61 -6.57
C SER A 347 6.16 -2.48 -6.39
N GLU A 348 6.72 -3.01 -7.47
CA GLU A 348 8.00 -3.74 -7.41
C GLU A 348 9.18 -2.88 -6.97
N HIS A 349 9.07 -1.55 -7.01
CA HIS A 349 10.09 -0.67 -6.44
C HIS A 349 10.10 -0.72 -4.91
N ASN A 350 9.01 -1.11 -4.28
CA ASN A 350 8.99 -1.37 -2.84
C ASN A 350 9.82 -2.63 -2.49
N LEU A 351 9.98 -3.57 -3.43
CA LEU A 351 10.89 -4.73 -3.30
C LEU A 351 12.38 -4.37 -3.44
N GLY A 352 12.71 -3.23 -4.05
CA GLY A 352 14.08 -2.91 -4.43
C GLY A 352 14.68 -3.82 -5.52
N LEU A 353 13.82 -4.59 -6.21
CA LEU A 353 14.17 -5.48 -7.32
C LEU A 353 13.81 -4.90 -8.69
N ALA A 354 13.18 -3.72 -8.73
CA ALA A 354 12.83 -3.02 -9.96
C ALA A 354 13.63 -1.73 -10.13
N LEU A 355 13.94 -1.40 -11.40
CA LEU A 355 14.62 -0.19 -11.80
C LEU A 355 13.93 0.43 -13.04
N ASP A 356 13.85 1.76 -13.04
CA ASP A 356 13.48 2.52 -14.25
C ASP A 356 14.74 3.11 -14.87
N PHE A 357 14.93 2.86 -16.16
CA PHE A 357 16.00 3.45 -16.97
C PHE A 357 15.47 4.62 -17.83
N ILE A 358 16.27 5.67 -18.00
CA ILE A 358 15.85 6.87 -18.74
C ILE A 358 16.78 7.20 -19.89
N TRP A 359 16.19 7.66 -20.99
CA TRP A 359 16.89 8.22 -22.15
C TRP A 359 16.12 9.44 -22.66
N GLY A 360 16.83 10.48 -23.12
CA GLY A 360 16.19 11.70 -23.62
C GLY A 360 15.44 12.54 -22.59
N GLY A 361 15.57 12.25 -21.29
CA GLY A 361 15.02 13.06 -20.20
C GLY A 361 13.54 12.81 -19.86
N ALA A 362 12.91 11.80 -20.46
CA ALA A 362 11.53 11.41 -20.15
C ALA A 362 11.33 9.90 -20.18
N LEU A 363 10.40 9.41 -19.36
CA LEU A 363 9.91 8.03 -19.39
C LEU A 363 8.71 7.99 -20.36
N ASN A 364 8.93 7.47 -21.56
CA ASN A 364 7.91 7.28 -22.60
C ASN A 364 8.38 6.23 -23.62
N ASP A 365 7.48 5.83 -24.52
CA ASP A 365 7.70 4.78 -25.52
C ASP A 365 8.95 4.98 -26.39
N SER A 366 9.44 6.23 -26.54
CA SER A 366 10.68 6.50 -27.28
C SER A 366 11.90 5.78 -26.68
N PHE A 367 11.86 5.44 -25.38
CA PHE A 367 12.93 4.67 -24.74
C PHE A 367 13.16 3.33 -25.43
N ALA A 368 12.10 2.63 -25.86
CA ALA A 368 12.18 1.33 -26.52
C ALA A 368 13.01 1.36 -27.82
N TYR A 369 13.06 2.52 -28.49
CA TYR A 369 13.77 2.72 -29.76
C TYR A 369 15.14 3.38 -29.57
N SER A 370 15.52 3.67 -28.33
CA SER A 370 16.84 4.22 -28.00
C SER A 370 17.89 3.13 -27.88
N ALA A 371 19.17 3.47 -28.02
CA ALA A 371 20.28 2.53 -27.81
C ALA A 371 20.18 1.75 -26.47
N PRO A 372 19.95 2.40 -25.30
CA PRO A 372 19.80 1.64 -24.05
C PRO A 372 18.53 0.79 -23.99
N GLY A 373 17.41 1.22 -24.58
CA GLY A 373 16.19 0.41 -24.59
C GLY A 373 16.31 -0.84 -25.47
N ILE A 374 16.92 -0.71 -26.65
CA ILE A 374 17.20 -1.84 -27.56
C ILE A 374 18.17 -2.83 -26.91
N TRP A 375 19.24 -2.31 -26.29
CA TRP A 375 20.22 -3.15 -25.61
C TRP A 375 19.59 -3.90 -24.44
N LEU A 376 18.86 -3.21 -23.56
CA LEU A 376 18.18 -3.86 -22.42
C LEU A 376 17.17 -4.91 -22.87
N LYS A 377 16.34 -4.64 -23.89
CA LYS A 377 15.37 -5.63 -24.39
C LYS A 377 16.05 -6.92 -24.88
N SER A 378 17.28 -6.81 -25.41
CA SER A 378 18.02 -7.94 -25.96
C SER A 378 18.87 -8.67 -24.92
N HIS A 379 19.44 -7.96 -23.95
CA HIS A 379 20.51 -8.49 -23.08
C HIS A 379 20.18 -8.52 -21.58
N ALA A 380 19.16 -7.80 -21.11
CA ALA A 380 18.89 -7.70 -19.66
C ALA A 380 18.66 -9.08 -19.00
N HIS A 381 18.11 -10.04 -19.75
CA HIS A 381 17.82 -11.39 -19.26
C HIS A 381 19.10 -12.17 -18.90
N GLU A 382 20.21 -11.92 -19.61
CA GLU A 382 21.53 -12.52 -19.34
C GLU A 382 22.06 -12.16 -17.95
N TYR A 383 21.55 -11.05 -17.39
CA TYR A 383 21.88 -10.53 -16.06
C TYR A 383 20.73 -10.69 -15.06
N GLY A 384 19.71 -11.47 -15.41
CA GLY A 384 18.59 -11.78 -14.53
C GLY A 384 17.49 -10.72 -14.44
N PHE A 385 17.45 -9.78 -15.39
CA PHE A 385 16.42 -8.75 -15.47
C PHE A 385 15.46 -9.00 -16.64
N ILE A 386 14.17 -8.83 -16.41
CA ILE A 386 13.14 -8.91 -17.44
C ILE A 386 12.55 -7.52 -17.72
N LEU A 387 12.16 -7.27 -18.98
CA LEU A 387 11.24 -6.18 -19.27
C LEU A 387 9.88 -6.54 -18.66
N ARG A 388 9.51 -5.87 -17.57
CA ARG A 388 8.41 -6.34 -16.72
C ARG A 388 7.02 -6.18 -17.34
N TYR A 389 6.84 -5.08 -18.07
CA TYR A 389 5.56 -4.65 -18.62
C TYR A 389 5.65 -4.53 -20.13
N GLU A 390 5.43 -5.64 -20.83
CA GLU A 390 5.38 -5.70 -22.29
C GLU A 390 4.05 -5.19 -22.85
N LYS A 391 4.09 -4.70 -24.10
CA LYS A 391 2.96 -3.98 -24.71
C LYS A 391 1.72 -4.86 -24.93
N ASP A 392 1.93 -6.13 -25.24
CA ASP A 392 0.90 -7.14 -25.49
C ASP A 392 0.47 -7.87 -24.22
N LYS A 393 1.01 -7.50 -23.04
CA LYS A 393 0.75 -8.17 -21.76
C LYS A 393 -0.04 -7.32 -20.76
N THR A 394 -0.44 -6.10 -21.13
CA THR A 394 -1.19 -5.18 -20.26
C THR A 394 -2.48 -5.76 -19.70
N ASP A 395 -3.20 -6.60 -20.46
CA ASP A 395 -4.42 -7.24 -19.97
C ASP A 395 -4.15 -8.27 -18.85
N ILE A 396 -2.92 -8.76 -18.73
CA ILE A 396 -2.51 -9.72 -17.70
C ILE A 396 -1.87 -8.98 -16.53
N THR A 397 -0.86 -8.15 -16.80
CA THR A 397 -0.10 -7.40 -15.78
C THR A 397 -0.93 -6.30 -15.12
N LYS A 398 -2.00 -5.84 -15.79
CA LYS A 398 -2.82 -4.66 -15.45
C LYS A 398 -2.04 -3.34 -15.39
N ILE A 399 -0.81 -3.34 -15.90
CA ILE A 399 0.05 -2.16 -16.03
C ILE A 399 0.33 -1.95 -17.53
N ALA A 400 0.24 -0.70 -17.98
CA ALA A 400 0.55 -0.32 -19.35
C ALA A 400 2.01 -0.61 -19.71
N TYR A 401 2.30 -0.58 -21.00
CA TYR A 401 3.66 -0.74 -21.51
C TYR A 401 4.64 0.26 -20.86
N GLU A 402 5.69 -0.26 -20.23
CA GLU A 402 6.74 0.55 -19.61
C GLU A 402 8.11 0.04 -20.07
N PRO A 403 8.61 0.45 -21.25
CA PRO A 403 9.88 -0.04 -21.80
C PRO A 403 11.11 0.29 -20.94
N TRP A 404 10.95 1.13 -19.92
CA TRP A 404 11.97 1.54 -18.98
C TRP A 404 12.05 0.68 -17.72
N HIS A 405 10.98 -0.05 -17.36
CA HIS A 405 10.86 -0.75 -16.08
C HIS A 405 11.37 -2.19 -16.20
N TYR A 406 12.48 -2.48 -15.52
CA TYR A 406 13.11 -3.81 -15.50
C TYR A 406 13.10 -4.40 -14.09
N ARG A 407 12.73 -5.68 -13.99
CA ARG A 407 12.58 -6.42 -12.75
C ARG A 407 13.62 -7.55 -12.67
N TYR A 408 14.34 -7.64 -11.55
CA TYR A 408 15.22 -8.77 -11.28
C TYR A 408 14.41 -10.00 -10.86
N VAL A 409 14.65 -11.11 -11.56
CA VAL A 409 14.09 -12.43 -11.28
C VAL A 409 15.15 -13.54 -11.28
N GLY A 410 16.44 -13.21 -11.43
CA GLY A 410 17.53 -14.19 -11.55
C GLY A 410 17.75 -14.64 -12.99
N VAL A 411 18.99 -15.02 -13.33
CA VAL A 411 19.45 -15.27 -14.72
C VAL A 411 18.65 -16.39 -15.40
N GLU A 412 18.49 -17.52 -14.72
CA GLU A 412 17.76 -18.68 -15.25
C GLU A 412 16.31 -18.31 -15.59
N THR A 413 15.54 -17.84 -14.60
CA THR A 413 14.16 -17.41 -14.79
C THR A 413 14.02 -16.31 -15.84
N ALA A 414 14.88 -15.29 -15.83
CA ALA A 414 14.80 -14.20 -16.80
C ALA A 414 15.04 -14.70 -18.23
N THR A 415 15.96 -15.64 -18.41
CA THR A 415 16.27 -16.25 -19.71
C THR A 415 15.10 -17.11 -20.21
N GLU A 416 14.44 -17.86 -19.32
CA GLU A 416 13.24 -18.63 -19.67
C GLU A 416 12.07 -17.74 -20.09
N ILE A 417 11.83 -16.66 -19.33
CA ILE A 417 10.80 -15.65 -19.65
C ILE A 417 11.11 -15.00 -21.01
N TYR A 418 12.36 -14.60 -21.23
CA TYR A 418 12.80 -14.00 -22.50
C TYR A 418 12.58 -14.94 -23.69
N ASN A 419 12.98 -16.21 -23.58
CA ASN A 419 12.87 -17.19 -24.66
C ASN A 419 11.42 -17.59 -24.98
N SER A 420 10.55 -17.60 -23.96
CA SER A 420 9.14 -18.00 -24.12
C SER A 420 8.22 -16.85 -24.50
N GLY A 421 8.60 -15.60 -24.25
CA GLY A 421 7.79 -14.41 -24.53
C GLY A 421 6.57 -14.26 -23.60
N VAL A 422 6.58 -14.94 -22.45
CA VAL A 422 5.54 -14.82 -21.42
C VAL A 422 5.84 -13.64 -20.50
N CYS A 423 4.83 -13.08 -19.82
CA CYS A 423 5.06 -12.13 -18.73
C CYS A 423 5.31 -12.85 -17.40
N PHE A 424 5.71 -12.10 -16.37
CA PHE A 424 6.02 -12.70 -15.07
C PHE A 424 4.82 -13.43 -14.45
N GLU A 425 3.61 -12.88 -14.57
CA GLU A 425 2.36 -13.52 -14.14
C GLU A 425 2.02 -14.81 -14.90
N GLU A 426 2.41 -14.94 -16.16
CA GLU A 426 2.20 -16.18 -16.93
C GLU A 426 3.25 -17.25 -16.58
N TYR A 427 4.46 -16.82 -16.21
CA TYR A 427 5.51 -17.71 -15.74
C TYR A 427 5.22 -18.25 -14.32
N PHE A 428 4.70 -17.40 -13.44
CA PHE A 428 4.56 -17.65 -12.01
C PHE A 428 3.70 -18.89 -11.62
N PRO A 429 2.53 -19.17 -12.24
CA PRO A 429 1.70 -20.35 -11.95
C PRO A 429 2.35 -21.70 -12.33
N ASN A 430 3.37 -21.68 -13.20
CA ASN A 430 4.11 -22.89 -13.59
C ASN A 430 5.17 -23.29 -12.55
N TYR A 431 5.36 -22.50 -11.49
CA TYR A 431 6.25 -22.83 -10.37
C TYR A 431 5.51 -23.54 -9.22
N SER A 432 4.19 -23.33 -9.05
CA SER A 432 3.36 -24.03 -8.07
C SER A 432 2.81 -25.38 -8.57
N THR A 433 3.18 -25.78 -9.78
CA THR A 433 2.74 -27.03 -10.44
C THR A 433 3.90 -27.90 -10.95
N LYS A 434 5.14 -27.45 -10.80
CA LYS A 434 6.37 -28.23 -11.01
C LYS A 434 6.94 -28.63 -9.65
#